data_AF-A0A350X0C0-F1
#
_entry.id   AF-A0A350X0C0-F1
#
_cell.length_a   1.000
_cell.length_b   1.000
_cell.length_c   1.000
_cell.angle_alpha   90.00
_cell.angle_beta   90.00
_cell.angle_gamma   90.00
#
_symmetry.space_group_name_H-M   'P 1'
#
loop_
_entity.id
_entity.type
_entity.pdbx_description
1 polymer ?
#
loop_
_entity_poly.entity_id
_entity_poly.type
_entity_poly.pdbx_seq_one_letter_code
_entity_poly.pdbx_strand_id
1 'polypeptide(L)'
;MKIFALTYNELIKQLKGKGTRLILALLVIFAVILPIGFSLIPESSFSNYQTQSNEVYLQEAKDTVTALENKTSDEDKIKLIIAKGDYEYYLLNNEAKVGFNEKYGYNEWREDVSREFKRKYIEAEAVKLIMAGMPKDVLMDKIYNVDPAILNKAYESTKAEQEKILAELEVEKEAYRSIVIEEDYLTYLEKNMAYYSEIIASRQKEIDTLKKDLAKDPKNEQILAQIDNLEADIAREQAVLAVKQYRYDNKIDFSVTNWKNKTLKTIEDATYEKYTKALSEDEYKRQASLEGSTITFDQYQEIYKNNQIELENKINQNWYSLEKNLPQLQYVTDARTVMNTVSNIFMIAAGVVIIILGGGIVSNEFSTGTIRLLLIRPVSRVKVLISKLLSLLIFGYGIVIVTTLISLVSSGAVYGFDTLGIPVLEVINGAVTEQNFIMVLVNNMAVASLSLVFVIGLVFSLSTLTKNTAIAVALSIVVYLGAMPLTVMIAESFKGIGNTFIPFINQPMLNLNAESLEMMKSQSGVTLNSGMGLTQLMIIAAVLVGLSFVMFTKKDVQN
;
A
#
# COMPACT_ATOMS: atom_id res chain seq x y z
N MET A 1 10.25 -40.22 -31.67
CA MET A 1 11.53 -39.56 -32.05
C MET A 1 11.37 -38.29 -32.92
N LYS A 2 10.52 -38.23 -33.95
CA LYS A 2 10.49 -37.07 -34.87
C LYS A 2 10.11 -35.70 -34.25
N ILE A 3 9.18 -35.62 -33.29
CA ILE A 3 8.71 -34.31 -32.74
C ILE A 3 9.77 -33.64 -31.87
N PHE A 4 10.45 -34.38 -30.99
CA PHE A 4 11.53 -33.83 -30.16
C PHE A 4 12.69 -33.29 -30.99
N ALA A 5 13.10 -34.02 -32.04
CA ALA A 5 14.15 -33.55 -32.95
C ALA A 5 13.74 -32.26 -33.68
N LEU A 6 12.48 -32.14 -34.12
CA LEU A 6 11.96 -30.91 -34.75
C LEU A 6 11.94 -29.75 -33.76
N THR A 7 11.48 -29.99 -32.54
CA THR A 7 11.42 -28.98 -31.47
C THR A 7 12.82 -28.49 -31.12
N TYR A 8 13.78 -29.41 -30.98
CA TYR A 8 15.19 -29.11 -30.73
C TYR A 8 15.81 -28.28 -31.86
N ASN A 9 15.55 -28.63 -33.12
CA ASN A 9 16.04 -27.87 -34.27
C ASN A 9 15.46 -26.45 -34.31
N GLU A 10 14.17 -26.29 -33.99
CA GLU A 10 13.53 -24.97 -33.90
C GLU A 10 14.15 -24.16 -32.73
N LEU A 11 14.36 -24.76 -31.56
CA LEU A 11 15.03 -24.10 -30.44
C LEU A 11 16.43 -23.61 -30.82
N ILE A 12 17.25 -24.44 -31.47
CA ILE A 12 18.58 -24.04 -31.95
C ILE A 12 18.47 -22.87 -32.94
N LYS A 13 17.49 -22.92 -33.86
CA LYS A 13 17.26 -21.85 -34.83
C LYS A 13 17.00 -20.52 -34.11
N GLN A 14 16.13 -20.53 -33.11
CA GLN A 14 15.81 -19.32 -32.31
C GLN A 14 17.04 -18.84 -31.51
N LEU A 15 17.78 -19.75 -30.86
CA LEU A 15 18.98 -19.45 -30.06
C LEU A 15 20.18 -18.98 -30.90
N LYS A 16 20.25 -19.31 -32.19
CA LYS A 16 21.31 -18.84 -33.10
C LYS A 16 21.09 -17.40 -33.58
N GLY A 17 19.89 -16.86 -33.44
CA GLY A 17 19.60 -15.47 -33.79
C GLY A 17 20.46 -14.49 -32.99
N LYS A 18 21.16 -13.57 -33.68
CA LYS A 18 22.00 -12.56 -33.02
C LYS A 18 21.19 -11.71 -32.02
N GLY A 19 19.98 -11.30 -32.41
CA GLY A 19 19.07 -10.55 -31.54
C GLY A 19 18.64 -11.35 -30.30
N THR A 20 18.28 -12.62 -30.47
CA THR A 20 17.90 -13.51 -29.35
C THR A 20 19.04 -13.65 -28.33
N ARG A 21 20.27 -13.87 -28.78
CA ARG A 21 21.44 -13.98 -27.89
C ARG A 21 21.69 -12.70 -27.11
N LEU A 22 21.57 -11.55 -27.77
CA LEU A 22 21.72 -10.25 -27.12
C LEU A 22 20.64 -10.06 -26.03
N ILE A 23 19.38 -10.35 -26.35
CA ILE A 23 18.27 -10.26 -25.39
C ILE A 23 18.51 -11.18 -24.18
N LEU A 24 18.88 -12.44 -24.41
CA LEU A 24 19.16 -13.38 -23.31
C LEU A 24 20.34 -12.93 -22.44
N ALA A 25 21.41 -12.41 -23.06
CA ALA A 25 22.54 -11.85 -22.33
C ALA A 25 22.11 -10.66 -21.46
N LEU A 26 21.28 -9.76 -22.00
CA LEU A 26 20.74 -8.63 -21.24
C LEU A 26 19.87 -9.11 -20.07
N LEU A 27 18.97 -10.09 -20.27
CA LEU A 27 18.14 -10.63 -19.19
C LEU A 27 18.96 -11.23 -18.05
N VAL A 28 20.04 -11.96 -18.38
CA VAL A 28 20.97 -12.50 -17.38
C VAL A 28 21.68 -11.39 -16.62
N ILE A 29 22.17 -10.36 -17.33
CA ILE A 29 22.81 -9.19 -16.72
C ILE A 29 21.83 -8.47 -15.79
N PHE A 30 20.61 -8.20 -16.25
CA PHE A 30 19.58 -7.56 -15.43
C PHE A 30 19.16 -8.41 -14.23
N ALA A 31 19.19 -9.75 -14.31
CA ALA A 31 18.86 -10.61 -13.19
C ALA A 31 19.87 -10.52 -12.04
N VAL A 32 21.09 -10.07 -12.33
CA VAL A 32 22.11 -9.75 -11.32
C VAL A 32 22.00 -8.29 -10.88
N ILE A 33 21.85 -7.36 -11.85
CA ILE A 33 21.87 -5.92 -11.57
C ILE A 33 20.63 -5.47 -10.80
N LEU A 34 19.44 -6.00 -11.09
CA LEU A 34 18.20 -5.51 -10.47
C LEU A 34 18.22 -5.63 -8.94
N PRO A 35 18.53 -6.79 -8.32
CA PRO A 35 18.63 -6.87 -6.86
C PRO A 35 19.68 -5.92 -6.26
N ILE A 36 20.81 -5.73 -6.93
CA ILE A 36 21.82 -4.74 -6.51
C ILE A 36 21.24 -3.33 -6.61
N GLY A 37 20.54 -3.01 -7.69
CA GLY A 37 19.88 -1.71 -7.89
C GLY A 37 18.87 -1.42 -6.79
N PHE A 38 18.04 -2.39 -6.41
CA PHE A 38 17.10 -2.25 -5.29
C PHE A 38 17.81 -1.95 -3.97
N SER A 39 19.01 -2.48 -3.73
CA SER A 39 19.76 -2.20 -2.48
C SER A 39 20.33 -0.79 -2.42
N LEU A 40 20.41 -0.10 -3.55
CA LEU A 40 20.87 1.29 -3.65
C LEU A 40 19.72 2.29 -3.53
N ILE A 41 18.47 1.83 -3.59
CA ILE A 41 17.29 2.68 -3.37
C ILE A 41 17.14 2.87 -1.86
N PRO A 42 17.24 4.10 -1.33
CA PRO A 42 16.99 4.35 0.08
C PRO A 42 15.55 3.95 0.41
N GLU A 43 15.32 3.21 1.50
CA GLU A 43 13.94 2.97 1.98
C GLU A 43 13.20 4.27 2.31
N SER A 44 13.94 5.36 2.55
CA SER A 44 13.46 6.66 2.98
C SER A 44 13.55 7.75 1.90
N SER A 45 13.52 7.42 0.59
CA SER A 45 13.77 8.36 -0.53
C SER A 45 12.70 9.45 -0.74
N PHE A 46 12.41 10.19 0.30
CA PHE A 46 11.28 11.07 0.46
C PHE A 46 11.82 12.46 0.83
N SER A 47 11.59 13.40 -0.09
CA SER A 47 12.27 14.69 -0.26
C SER A 47 12.12 15.69 0.89
N ASN A 48 13.19 16.47 1.12
CA ASN A 48 13.39 17.64 2.02
C ASN A 48 12.37 18.81 1.92
N TYR A 49 11.17 18.62 1.38
CA TYR A 49 10.22 19.70 1.09
C TYR A 49 9.71 20.44 2.35
N GLN A 50 9.70 19.79 3.52
CA GLN A 50 9.12 20.37 4.75
C GLN A 50 10.14 21.10 5.64
N THR A 51 11.44 20.82 5.53
CA THR A 51 12.45 21.63 6.24
C THR A 51 12.42 23.08 5.76
N GLN A 52 12.15 23.30 4.47
CA GLN A 52 11.96 24.64 3.90
C GLN A 52 10.67 25.32 4.39
N SER A 53 9.62 24.58 4.78
CA SER A 53 8.38 25.21 5.26
C SER A 53 8.49 25.74 6.68
N ASN A 54 9.20 25.05 7.59
CA ASN A 54 9.35 25.51 8.97
C ASN A 54 10.15 26.81 9.08
N GLU A 55 11.20 26.99 8.25
CA GLU A 55 11.95 28.25 8.20
C GLU A 55 11.07 29.42 7.73
N VAL A 56 10.22 29.19 6.73
CA VAL A 56 9.27 30.19 6.22
C VAL A 56 8.25 30.56 7.31
N TYR A 57 7.60 29.57 7.91
CA TYR A 57 6.61 29.81 8.97
C TYR A 57 7.22 30.45 10.23
N LEU A 58 8.47 30.09 10.57
CA LEU A 58 9.20 30.73 11.65
C LEU A 58 9.41 32.22 11.39
N GLN A 59 9.76 32.59 10.15
CA GLN A 59 9.92 33.99 9.77
C GLN A 59 8.58 34.74 9.77
N GLU A 60 7.51 34.15 9.25
CA GLU A 60 6.16 34.72 9.28
C GLU A 60 5.66 34.95 10.72
N ALA A 61 5.89 33.99 11.61
CA ALA A 61 5.56 34.10 13.02
C ALA A 61 6.37 35.23 13.68
N LYS A 62 7.66 35.34 13.38
CA LYS A 62 8.55 36.42 13.87
C LYS A 62 8.09 37.81 13.42
N ASP A 63 7.70 37.94 12.15
CA ASP A 63 7.20 39.21 11.60
C ASP A 63 5.87 39.59 12.27
N THR A 64 5.00 38.61 12.51
CA THR A 64 3.73 38.81 13.23
C THR A 64 3.96 39.25 14.68
N VAL A 65 4.90 38.63 15.39
CA VAL A 65 5.30 39.04 16.74
C VAL A 65 5.78 40.51 16.72
N THR A 66 6.71 40.85 15.82
CA THR A 66 7.25 42.21 15.68
C THR A 66 6.16 43.25 15.42
N ALA A 67 5.16 42.91 14.59
CA ALA A 67 4.04 43.78 14.27
C ALA A 67 3.08 44.01 15.46
N LEU A 68 3.05 43.11 16.44
CA LEU A 68 2.15 43.15 17.59
C LEU A 68 2.84 43.67 18.87
N GLU A 69 4.16 43.60 18.98
CA GLU A 69 4.93 43.95 20.20
C GLU A 69 4.64 45.36 20.75
N ASN A 70 4.38 46.33 19.88
CA ASN A 70 4.13 47.73 20.26
C ASN A 70 2.65 48.07 20.42
N LYS A 71 1.74 47.11 20.20
CA LYS A 71 0.30 47.33 20.31
C LYS A 71 -0.18 47.09 21.73
N THR A 72 -1.13 47.92 22.18
CA THR A 72 -1.53 47.97 23.60
C THR A 72 -2.95 47.52 23.86
N SER A 73 -3.76 47.26 22.82
CA SER A 73 -5.14 46.78 23.01
C SER A 73 -5.14 45.38 23.62
N ASP A 74 -6.15 45.05 24.43
CA ASP A 74 -6.22 43.72 25.06
C ASP A 74 -6.35 42.60 24.03
N GLU A 75 -7.01 42.86 22.90
CA GLU A 75 -7.05 41.94 21.77
C GLU A 75 -5.67 41.74 21.14
N ASP A 76 -4.89 42.81 20.95
CA ASP A 76 -3.54 42.68 20.40
C ASP A 76 -2.61 41.93 21.35
N LYS A 77 -2.77 42.07 22.67
CA LYS A 77 -2.01 41.29 23.66
C LYS A 77 -2.32 39.79 23.56
N ILE A 78 -3.59 39.43 23.35
CA ILE A 78 -3.99 38.02 23.15
C ILE A 78 -3.41 37.48 21.84
N LYS A 79 -3.49 38.25 20.75
CA LYS A 79 -2.87 37.88 19.47
C LYS A 79 -1.35 37.72 19.60
N LEU A 80 -0.70 38.58 20.40
CA LEU A 80 0.74 38.55 20.60
C LEU A 80 1.18 37.25 21.28
N ILE A 81 0.49 36.78 22.33
CA ILE A 81 0.89 35.54 23.00
C ILE A 81 0.69 34.31 22.10
N ILE A 82 -0.34 34.32 21.24
CA ILE A 82 -0.57 33.26 20.24
C ILE A 82 0.56 33.27 19.21
N ALA A 83 0.87 34.44 18.65
CA ALA A 83 1.96 34.59 17.67
C ALA A 83 3.33 34.20 18.25
N LYS A 84 3.58 34.49 19.54
CA LYS A 84 4.77 34.00 20.24
C LYS A 84 4.77 32.48 20.40
N GLY A 85 3.62 31.89 20.71
CA GLY A 85 3.47 30.43 20.73
C GLY A 85 3.75 29.79 19.38
N ASP A 86 3.26 30.38 18.28
CA ASP A 86 3.60 29.96 16.91
C ASP A 86 5.11 30.06 16.67
N TYR A 87 5.73 31.19 17.03
CA TYR A 87 7.16 31.40 16.87
C TYR A 87 7.98 30.33 17.60
N GLU A 88 7.70 30.07 18.88
CA GLU A 88 8.41 29.06 19.67
C GLU A 88 8.18 27.64 19.15
N TYR A 89 6.97 27.34 18.67
CA TYR A 89 6.65 26.06 18.03
C TYR A 89 7.52 25.82 16.78
N TYR A 90 7.57 26.79 15.87
CA TYR A 90 8.37 26.66 14.65
C TYR A 90 9.87 26.70 14.94
N LEU A 91 10.29 27.43 15.97
CA LEU A 91 11.68 27.46 16.42
C LEU A 91 12.11 26.08 16.92
N LEU A 92 11.35 25.47 17.83
CA LEU A 92 11.59 24.13 18.33
C LEU A 92 11.63 23.11 17.19
N ASN A 93 10.65 23.16 16.29
CA ASN A 93 10.59 22.23 15.15
C ASN A 93 11.78 22.41 14.20
N ASN A 94 12.25 23.64 13.99
CA ASN A 94 13.42 23.90 13.18
C ASN A 94 14.71 23.38 13.86
N GLU A 95 14.89 23.66 15.15
CA GLU A 95 16.04 23.20 15.94
C GLU A 95 16.15 21.67 15.98
N ALA A 96 15.03 20.99 16.24
CA ALA A 96 14.96 19.53 16.34
C ALA A 96 14.73 18.84 14.98
N LYS A 97 14.66 19.60 13.88
CA LYS A 97 14.36 19.10 12.53
C LYS A 97 13.10 18.23 12.48
N VAL A 98 12.07 18.67 13.21
CA VAL A 98 10.73 18.07 13.21
C VAL A 98 10.03 18.40 11.89
N GLY A 99 9.29 17.42 11.39
CA GLY A 99 8.64 17.44 10.09
C GLY A 99 9.13 16.25 9.26
N PHE A 100 8.71 16.21 8.01
CA PHE A 100 9.05 15.15 7.07
C PHE A 100 10.56 15.02 6.89
N ASN A 101 11.08 13.88 7.33
CA ASN A 101 12.50 13.57 7.28
C ASN A 101 12.73 12.09 6.95
N GLU A 102 13.97 11.74 6.62
CA GLU A 102 14.35 10.38 6.23
C GLU A 102 14.14 9.34 7.35
N LYS A 103 14.13 9.75 8.62
CA LYS A 103 14.01 8.83 9.76
C LYS A 103 12.55 8.50 10.06
N TYR A 104 11.66 9.50 10.06
CA TYR A 104 10.27 9.36 10.52
C TYR A 104 9.22 9.52 9.42
N GLY A 105 9.60 10.02 8.23
CA GLY A 105 8.70 10.21 7.09
C GLY A 105 7.49 11.08 7.45
N TYR A 106 6.30 10.69 6.99
CA TYR A 106 5.03 11.36 7.34
C TYR A 106 4.57 11.09 8.78
N ASN A 107 5.20 10.16 9.50
CA ASN A 107 4.76 9.71 10.83
C ASN A 107 5.62 10.35 11.93
N GLU A 108 5.76 11.67 11.88
CA GLU A 108 6.58 12.42 12.83
C GLU A 108 5.81 12.66 14.14
N TRP A 109 5.95 11.73 15.08
CA TRP A 109 5.32 11.79 16.39
C TRP A 109 5.70 13.05 17.19
N ARG A 110 6.86 13.65 16.93
CA ARG A 110 7.31 14.87 17.61
C ARG A 110 6.43 16.08 17.27
N GLU A 111 5.72 16.08 16.15
CA GLU A 111 4.75 17.16 15.84
C GLU A 111 3.62 17.22 16.89
N ASP A 112 3.14 16.08 17.38
CA ASP A 112 2.15 16.04 18.46
C ASP A 112 2.72 16.69 19.72
N VAL A 113 3.95 16.35 20.08
CA VAL A 113 4.63 16.85 21.28
C VAL A 113 4.94 18.33 21.18
N SER A 114 5.35 18.81 20.00
CA SER A 114 5.56 20.23 19.74
C SER A 114 4.26 21.03 19.84
N ARG A 115 3.12 20.45 19.41
CA ARG A 115 1.79 21.09 19.58
C ARG A 115 1.42 21.21 21.06
N GLU A 116 1.73 20.20 21.88
CA GLU A 116 1.56 20.27 23.33
C GLU A 116 2.48 21.32 23.97
N PHE A 117 3.75 21.39 23.56
CA PHE A 117 4.68 22.45 23.96
C PHE A 117 4.10 23.84 23.68
N LYS A 118 3.60 24.08 22.46
CA LYS A 118 2.96 25.33 22.06
C LYS A 118 1.75 25.65 22.95
N ARG A 119 0.89 24.66 23.22
CA ARG A 119 -0.26 24.85 24.09
C ARG A 119 0.16 25.30 25.49
N LYS A 120 1.15 24.62 26.09
CA LYS A 120 1.68 24.97 27.42
C LYS A 120 2.33 26.34 27.45
N TYR A 121 3.02 26.74 26.38
CA TYR A 121 3.55 28.10 26.23
C TYR A 121 2.41 29.15 26.26
N ILE A 122 1.36 28.95 25.46
CA ILE A 122 0.23 29.90 25.39
C ILE A 122 -0.54 29.94 26.71
N GLU A 123 -0.75 28.79 27.37
CA GLU A 123 -1.36 28.72 28.70
C GLU A 123 -0.56 29.52 29.74
N ALA A 124 0.77 29.38 29.77
CA ALA A 124 1.64 30.14 30.68
C ALA A 124 1.57 31.65 30.43
N GLU A 125 1.62 32.08 29.17
CA GLU A 125 1.50 33.49 28.79
C GLU A 125 0.10 34.05 29.09
N ALA A 126 -0.95 33.26 28.90
CA ALA A 126 -2.30 33.64 29.29
C ALA A 126 -2.42 33.86 30.79
N VAL A 127 -1.83 32.99 31.63
CA VAL A 127 -1.80 33.19 33.09
C VAL A 127 -1.05 34.47 33.45
N LYS A 128 0.05 34.82 32.76
CA LYS A 128 0.73 36.12 32.95
C LYS A 128 -0.19 37.31 32.65
N LEU A 129 -1.03 37.21 31.61
CA LEU A 129 -2.03 38.24 31.30
C LEU A 129 -3.13 38.32 32.38
N ILE A 130 -3.58 37.18 32.91
CA ILE A 130 -4.53 37.12 34.04
C ILE A 130 -3.95 37.83 35.26
N MET A 131 -2.69 37.53 35.61
CA MET A 131 -1.98 38.18 36.72
C MET A 131 -1.82 39.69 36.52
N ALA A 132 -1.73 40.14 35.26
CA ALA A 132 -1.69 41.55 34.87
C ALA A 132 -3.06 42.24 34.83
N GLY A 133 -4.14 41.53 35.16
CA GLY A 133 -5.50 42.08 35.24
C GLY A 133 -6.30 42.04 33.94
N MET A 134 -5.98 41.12 33.02
CA MET A 134 -6.79 40.92 31.81
C MET A 134 -8.22 40.48 32.15
N PRO A 135 -9.27 41.07 31.55
CA PRO A 135 -10.66 40.66 31.79
C PRO A 135 -10.96 39.24 31.28
N LYS A 136 -11.72 38.48 32.07
CA LYS A 136 -12.06 37.07 31.80
C LYS A 136 -12.85 36.89 30.51
N ASP A 137 -13.86 37.71 30.29
CA ASP A 137 -14.68 37.72 29.09
C ASP A 137 -13.85 38.00 27.83
N VAL A 138 -12.94 38.97 27.89
CA VAL A 138 -12.07 39.32 26.75
C VAL A 138 -11.09 38.20 26.40
N LEU A 139 -10.45 37.59 27.40
CA LEU A 139 -9.52 36.49 27.18
C LEU A 139 -10.25 35.25 26.66
N MET A 140 -11.30 34.81 27.35
CA MET A 140 -11.99 33.55 27.06
C MET A 140 -12.78 33.57 25.75
N ASP A 141 -13.20 34.75 25.27
CA ASP A 141 -13.85 34.91 23.96
C ASP A 141 -12.87 34.74 22.78
N LYS A 142 -11.60 35.13 22.97
CA LYS A 142 -10.64 35.24 21.88
C LYS A 142 -9.52 34.22 21.91
N ILE A 143 -9.17 33.66 23.08
CA ILE A 143 -8.13 32.65 23.18
C ILE A 143 -8.64 31.29 22.70
N TYR A 144 -7.78 30.55 21.99
CA TYR A 144 -8.07 29.23 21.48
C TYR A 144 -6.84 28.32 21.62
N ASN A 145 -7.02 27.01 21.44
CA ASN A 145 -5.97 25.98 21.59
C ASN A 145 -5.31 25.94 22.98
N VAL A 146 -6.09 26.16 24.03
CA VAL A 146 -5.67 26.09 25.45
C VAL A 146 -6.71 25.31 26.26
N ASP A 147 -6.32 24.74 27.38
CA ASP A 147 -7.27 24.13 28.32
C ASP A 147 -8.04 25.22 29.10
N PRO A 148 -9.36 25.37 28.88
CA PRO A 148 -10.16 26.38 29.58
C PRO A 148 -10.27 26.11 31.09
N ALA A 149 -10.09 24.88 31.55
CA ALA A 149 -10.13 24.55 32.98
C ALA A 149 -8.96 25.20 33.73
N ILE A 150 -7.77 25.22 33.12
CA ILE A 150 -6.58 25.87 33.67
C ILE A 150 -6.79 27.37 33.79
N LEU A 151 -7.32 28.01 32.75
CA LEU A 151 -7.57 29.46 32.77
C LEU A 151 -8.68 29.85 33.76
N ASN A 152 -9.77 29.08 33.81
CA ASN A 152 -10.82 29.29 34.81
C ASN A 152 -10.28 29.18 36.23
N LYS A 153 -9.49 28.13 36.51
CA LYS A 153 -8.81 27.96 37.79
C LYS A 153 -7.92 29.17 38.10
N ALA A 154 -7.15 29.66 37.14
CA ALA A 154 -6.28 30.84 37.34
C ALA A 154 -7.08 32.11 37.68
N TYR A 155 -8.24 32.35 37.04
CA TYR A 155 -9.12 33.47 37.37
C TYR A 155 -9.76 33.37 38.76
N GLU A 156 -10.01 32.14 39.24
CA GLU A 156 -10.61 31.87 40.55
C GLU A 156 -9.58 31.80 41.69
N SER A 157 -8.29 31.82 41.35
CA SER A 157 -7.17 31.63 42.27
C SER A 157 -6.60 32.94 42.81
N THR A 158 -5.96 32.87 43.99
CA THR A 158 -5.14 33.96 44.54
C THR A 158 -3.87 34.20 43.71
N LYS A 159 -3.20 35.35 43.88
CA LYS A 159 -1.92 35.63 43.19
C LYS A 159 -0.84 34.57 43.45
N ALA A 160 -0.73 34.07 44.68
CA ALA A 160 0.24 33.03 45.03
C ALA A 160 -0.09 31.69 44.34
N GLU A 161 -1.38 31.36 44.19
CA GLU A 161 -1.82 30.18 43.45
C GLU A 161 -1.63 30.35 41.93
N GLN A 162 -1.84 31.55 41.39
CA GLN A 162 -1.53 31.87 40.00
C GLN A 162 -0.03 31.70 39.70
N GLU A 163 0.86 32.16 40.59
CA GLU A 163 2.31 31.93 40.47
C GLU A 163 2.66 30.44 40.46
N LYS A 164 1.97 29.64 41.29
CA LYS A 164 2.14 28.18 41.29
C LYS A 164 1.68 27.52 39.99
N ILE A 165 0.49 27.91 39.49
CA ILE A 165 -0.03 27.42 38.19
C ILE A 165 0.95 27.79 37.07
N LEU A 166 1.45 29.02 37.05
CA LEU A 166 2.44 29.46 36.07
C LEU A 166 3.73 28.62 36.15
N ALA A 167 4.25 28.38 37.36
CA ALA A 167 5.45 27.56 37.55
C ALA A 167 5.24 26.10 37.07
N GLU A 168 4.08 25.50 37.34
CA GLU A 168 3.72 24.16 36.85
C GLU A 168 3.67 24.13 35.31
N LEU A 169 3.06 25.13 34.67
CA LEU A 169 2.99 25.24 33.20
C LEU A 169 4.37 25.42 32.56
N GLU A 170 5.23 26.25 33.13
CA GLU A 170 6.60 26.44 32.62
C GLU A 170 7.42 25.15 32.73
N VAL A 171 7.25 24.37 33.81
CA VAL A 171 7.87 23.04 33.95
C VAL A 171 7.34 22.05 32.92
N GLU A 172 6.02 21.97 32.74
CA GLU A 172 5.41 21.09 31.73
C GLU A 172 5.86 21.44 30.31
N LYS A 173 5.88 22.75 29.99
CA LYS A 173 6.35 23.27 28.71
C LYS A 173 7.78 22.82 28.42
N GLU A 174 8.72 23.03 29.34
CA GLU A 174 10.11 22.59 29.14
C GLU A 174 10.25 21.06 29.08
N ALA A 175 9.40 20.31 29.78
CA ALA A 175 9.35 18.85 29.65
C ALA A 175 8.96 18.42 28.22
N TYR A 176 7.94 19.04 27.61
CA TYR A 176 7.59 18.78 26.21
C TYR A 176 8.71 19.17 25.24
N ARG A 177 9.39 20.31 25.47
CA ARG A 177 10.55 20.73 24.69
C ARG A 177 11.67 19.67 24.72
N SER A 178 11.94 19.13 25.90
CA SER A 178 12.98 18.12 26.11
C SER A 178 12.66 16.82 25.38
N ILE A 179 11.40 16.35 25.44
CA ILE A 179 10.94 15.16 24.71
C ILE A 179 11.22 15.28 23.20
N VAL A 180 10.97 16.46 22.61
CA VAL A 180 11.20 16.69 21.17
C VAL A 180 12.68 16.68 20.82
N ILE A 181 13.52 17.37 21.61
CA ILE A 181 14.95 17.53 21.35
C ILE A 181 15.71 16.23 21.59
N GLU A 182 15.38 15.51 22.66
CA GLU A 182 16.03 14.27 23.07
C GLU A 182 15.48 13.05 22.33
N GLU A 183 14.43 13.23 21.51
CA GLU A 183 13.69 12.15 20.83
C GLU A 183 13.17 11.07 21.81
N ASP A 184 12.71 11.48 23.00
CA ASP A 184 12.22 10.58 24.05
C ASP A 184 10.79 10.07 23.75
N TYR A 185 10.72 9.15 22.79
CA TYR A 185 9.47 8.53 22.40
C TYR A 185 8.85 7.68 23.51
N LEU A 186 9.60 7.28 24.55
CA LEU A 186 9.06 6.48 25.66
C LEU A 186 8.22 7.37 26.59
N THR A 187 8.72 8.54 26.98
CA THR A 187 7.92 9.51 27.74
C THR A 187 6.73 10.01 26.92
N TYR A 188 6.88 10.19 25.60
CA TYR A 188 5.72 10.46 24.72
C TYR A 188 4.67 9.35 24.81
N LEU A 189 5.09 8.08 24.71
CA LEU A 189 4.16 6.95 24.80
C LEU A 189 3.49 6.88 26.17
N GLU A 190 4.19 7.11 27.28
CA GLU A 190 3.59 7.16 28.63
C GLU A 190 2.47 8.20 28.72
N LYS A 191 2.77 9.43 28.27
CA LYS A 191 1.77 10.52 28.23
C LYS A 191 0.59 10.16 27.34
N ASN A 192 0.85 9.56 26.19
CA ASN A 192 -0.19 9.18 25.24
C ASN A 192 -1.07 8.06 25.81
N MET A 193 -0.48 7.01 26.40
CA MET A 193 -1.23 5.93 27.05
C MET A 193 -2.09 6.41 28.22
N ALA A 194 -1.59 7.37 29.01
CA ALA A 194 -2.38 8.01 30.07
C ALA A 194 -3.62 8.72 29.50
N TYR A 195 -3.45 9.49 28.41
CA TYR A 195 -4.55 10.15 27.71
C TYR A 195 -5.63 9.17 27.21
N TYR A 196 -5.25 8.09 26.54
CA TYR A 196 -6.22 7.08 26.09
C TYR A 196 -6.92 6.38 27.28
N SER A 197 -6.21 6.14 28.38
CA SER A 197 -6.78 5.54 29.60
C SER A 197 -7.82 6.45 30.25
N GLU A 198 -7.57 7.76 30.30
CA GLU A 198 -8.52 8.76 30.80
C GLU A 198 -9.77 8.84 29.91
N ILE A 199 -9.60 8.84 28.58
CA ILE A 199 -10.74 8.83 27.65
C ILE A 199 -11.62 7.60 27.86
N ILE A 200 -11.02 6.41 27.95
CA ILE A 200 -11.75 5.16 28.17
C ILE A 200 -12.54 5.24 29.47
N ALA A 201 -11.91 5.70 30.56
CA ALA A 201 -12.57 5.86 31.86
C ALA A 201 -13.73 6.87 31.80
N SER A 202 -13.54 8.00 31.10
CA SER A 202 -14.57 9.02 30.92
C SER A 202 -15.78 8.48 30.15
N ARG A 203 -15.55 7.81 29.02
CA ARG A 203 -16.63 7.21 28.21
C ARG A 203 -17.35 6.09 28.97
N GLN A 204 -16.63 5.30 29.77
CA GLN A 204 -17.25 4.28 30.62
C GLN A 204 -18.21 4.92 31.64
N LYS A 205 -17.81 6.03 32.26
CA LYS A 205 -18.67 6.78 33.19
C LYS A 205 -19.91 7.36 32.50
N GLU A 206 -19.78 7.77 31.25
CA GLU A 206 -20.91 8.22 30.42
C GLU A 206 -21.88 7.07 30.13
N ILE A 207 -21.38 5.90 29.71
CA ILE A 207 -22.18 4.68 29.53
C ILE A 207 -22.93 4.32 30.82
N ASP A 208 -22.26 4.35 31.98
CA ASP A 208 -22.87 4.01 33.27
C ASP A 208 -24.01 4.99 33.63
N THR A 209 -23.91 6.23 33.20
CA THR A 209 -24.97 7.25 33.37
C THR A 209 -26.13 6.96 32.43
N LEU A 210 -25.85 6.71 31.14
CA LEU A 210 -26.87 6.35 30.14
C LEU A 210 -27.61 5.06 30.51
N LYS A 211 -26.92 4.05 31.05
CA LYS A 211 -27.55 2.80 31.53
C LYS A 211 -28.53 3.04 32.69
N LYS A 212 -28.27 4.03 33.56
CA LYS A 212 -29.22 4.42 34.63
C LYS A 212 -30.46 5.12 34.06
N ASP A 213 -30.31 5.91 33.01
CA ASP A 213 -31.44 6.55 32.33
C ASP A 213 -32.25 5.55 31.51
N LEU A 214 -31.60 4.58 30.87
CA LEU A 214 -32.24 3.47 30.17
C LEU A 214 -33.10 2.61 31.11
N ALA A 215 -32.75 2.51 32.40
CA ALA A 215 -33.58 1.80 33.39
C ALA A 215 -34.98 2.43 33.58
N LYS A 216 -35.14 3.73 33.23
CA LYS A 216 -36.43 4.45 33.29
C LYS A 216 -37.29 4.21 32.04
N ASP A 217 -36.65 3.97 30.90
CA ASP A 217 -37.30 3.62 29.62
C ASP A 217 -36.44 2.60 28.85
N PRO A 218 -36.64 1.29 29.09
CA PRO A 218 -35.78 0.24 28.53
C PRO A 218 -35.81 0.11 27.01
N LYS A 219 -36.74 0.78 26.32
CA LYS A 219 -36.89 0.73 24.86
C LYS A 219 -36.44 2.02 24.18
N ASN A 220 -35.75 2.91 24.90
CA ASN A 220 -35.25 4.15 24.33
C ASN A 220 -34.14 3.87 23.31
N GLU A 221 -34.51 3.83 22.03
CA GLU A 221 -33.61 3.54 20.90
C GLU A 221 -32.45 4.55 20.80
N GLN A 222 -32.65 5.79 21.19
CA GLN A 222 -31.61 6.82 21.16
C GLN A 222 -30.52 6.55 22.21
N ILE A 223 -30.92 6.21 23.44
CA ILE A 223 -29.97 5.86 24.51
C ILE A 223 -29.21 4.57 24.18
N LEU A 224 -29.91 3.56 23.61
CA LEU A 224 -29.28 2.33 23.13
C LEU A 224 -28.22 2.62 22.06
N ALA A 225 -28.56 3.42 21.04
CA ALA A 225 -27.60 3.79 20.00
C ALA A 225 -26.40 4.58 20.54
N GLN A 226 -26.60 5.44 21.54
CA GLN A 226 -25.49 6.17 22.20
C GLN A 226 -24.56 5.21 22.96
N ILE A 227 -25.12 4.25 23.69
CA ILE A 227 -24.33 3.22 24.38
C ILE A 227 -23.53 2.40 23.37
N ASP A 228 -24.15 1.92 22.29
CA ASP A 228 -23.49 1.14 21.24
C ASP A 228 -22.35 1.93 20.57
N ASN A 229 -22.52 3.24 20.36
CA ASN A 229 -21.47 4.13 19.85
C ASN A 229 -20.28 4.20 20.82
N LEU A 230 -20.55 4.47 22.10
CA LEU A 230 -19.51 4.61 23.12
C LEU A 230 -18.78 3.29 23.39
N GLU A 231 -19.48 2.15 23.35
CA GLU A 231 -18.87 0.83 23.49
C GLU A 231 -17.92 0.51 22.32
N ALA A 232 -18.31 0.87 21.09
CA ALA A 232 -17.44 0.76 19.91
C ALA A 232 -16.21 1.69 20.01
N ASP A 233 -16.40 2.93 20.46
CA ASP A 233 -15.31 3.88 20.69
C ASP A 233 -14.33 3.38 21.75
N ILE A 234 -14.82 2.84 22.87
CA ILE A 234 -13.99 2.25 23.93
C ILE A 234 -13.18 1.09 23.37
N ALA A 235 -13.81 0.18 22.62
CA ALA A 235 -13.12 -0.97 22.05
C ALA A 235 -12.02 -0.54 21.06
N ARG A 236 -12.26 0.51 20.26
CA ARG A 236 -11.22 1.13 19.41
C ARG A 236 -10.06 1.67 20.24
N GLU A 237 -10.33 2.48 21.27
CA GLU A 237 -9.27 3.07 22.09
C GLU A 237 -8.47 2.01 22.86
N GLN A 238 -9.12 0.94 23.32
CA GLN A 238 -8.44 -0.18 23.97
C GLN A 238 -7.50 -0.90 23.00
N ALA A 239 -7.92 -1.11 21.75
CA ALA A 239 -7.06 -1.70 20.73
C ALA A 239 -5.85 -0.79 20.40
N VAL A 240 -6.07 0.52 20.27
CA VAL A 240 -4.99 1.50 20.05
C VAL A 240 -4.04 1.57 21.25
N LEU A 241 -4.58 1.55 22.48
CA LEU A 241 -3.79 1.50 23.71
C LEU A 241 -2.91 0.24 23.76
N ALA A 242 -3.42 -0.91 23.31
CA ALA A 242 -2.64 -2.15 23.24
C ALA A 242 -1.45 -2.05 22.27
N VAL A 243 -1.61 -1.38 21.12
CA VAL A 243 -0.49 -1.11 20.19
C VAL A 243 0.59 -0.28 20.90
N LYS A 244 0.19 0.79 21.60
CA LYS A 244 1.11 1.70 22.28
C LYS A 244 1.82 1.03 23.44
N GLN A 245 1.11 0.21 24.22
CA GLN A 245 1.69 -0.62 25.27
C GLN A 245 2.72 -1.59 24.69
N TYR A 246 2.37 -2.31 23.62
CA TYR A 246 3.31 -3.23 22.97
C TYR A 246 4.56 -2.50 22.45
N ARG A 247 4.39 -1.31 21.85
CA ARG A 247 5.49 -0.46 21.40
C ARG A 247 6.41 -0.07 22.54
N TYR A 248 5.85 0.37 23.66
CA TYR A 248 6.58 0.78 24.86
C TYR A 248 7.37 -0.41 25.45
N ASP A 249 6.68 -1.52 25.70
CA ASP A 249 7.26 -2.72 26.33
C ASP A 249 8.43 -3.30 25.52
N ASN A 250 8.33 -3.22 24.18
CA ASN A 250 9.34 -3.73 23.25
C ASN A 250 10.32 -2.66 22.76
N LYS A 251 10.21 -1.42 23.25
CA LYS A 251 11.05 -0.27 22.89
C LYS A 251 11.16 -0.04 21.38
N ILE A 252 10.04 -0.11 20.66
CA ILE A 252 10.00 0.03 19.20
C ILE A 252 9.96 1.52 18.82
N ASP A 253 11.04 2.00 18.19
CA ASP A 253 11.13 3.37 17.68
C ASP A 253 10.13 3.66 16.53
N PHE A 254 10.00 4.94 16.18
CA PHE A 254 9.13 5.40 15.09
C PHE A 254 9.81 5.43 13.72
N SER A 255 11.00 4.82 13.56
CA SER A 255 11.73 4.90 12.30
C SER A 255 10.97 4.23 11.15
N VAL A 256 10.97 4.87 9.98
CA VAL A 256 10.43 4.30 8.74
C VAL A 256 11.22 3.09 8.25
N THR A 257 12.44 2.85 8.75
CA THR A 257 13.20 1.64 8.42
C THR A 257 12.88 0.46 9.33
N ASN A 258 12.21 0.72 10.46
CA ASN A 258 11.84 -0.30 11.42
C ASN A 258 10.54 -1.00 10.96
N TRP A 259 10.64 -2.26 10.56
CA TRP A 259 9.46 -3.00 10.08
C TRP A 259 8.38 -3.14 11.15
N LYS A 260 8.76 -3.23 12.44
CA LYS A 260 7.78 -3.31 13.54
C LYS A 260 6.99 -2.01 13.67
N ASN A 261 7.62 -0.87 13.42
CA ASN A 261 6.93 0.42 13.34
C ASN A 261 5.87 0.41 12.22
N LYS A 262 6.24 -0.05 11.02
CA LYS A 262 5.30 -0.17 9.87
C LYS A 262 4.15 -1.13 10.20
N THR A 263 4.43 -2.25 10.87
CA THR A 263 3.43 -3.23 11.30
C THR A 263 2.48 -2.64 12.35
N LEU A 264 2.99 -1.99 13.41
CA LEU A 264 2.18 -1.35 14.43
C LEU A 264 1.29 -0.24 13.84
N LYS A 265 1.84 0.57 12.93
CA LYS A 265 1.06 1.58 12.21
C LYS A 265 -0.09 0.93 11.43
N THR A 266 0.19 -0.15 10.71
CA THR A 266 -0.84 -0.84 9.93
C THR A 266 -1.93 -1.45 10.82
N ILE A 267 -1.59 -1.89 12.04
CA ILE A 267 -2.59 -2.31 13.03
C ILE A 267 -3.44 -1.13 13.49
N GLU A 268 -2.84 0.02 13.80
CA GLU A 268 -3.58 1.24 14.18
C GLU A 268 -4.52 1.68 13.05
N ASP A 269 -4.01 1.84 11.83
CA ASP A 269 -4.78 2.26 10.65
C ASP A 269 -5.96 1.30 10.38
N ALA A 270 -5.70 -0.01 10.38
CA ALA A 270 -6.75 -1.01 10.18
C ALA A 270 -7.77 -1.04 11.34
N THR A 271 -7.33 -0.72 12.57
CA THR A 271 -8.22 -0.61 13.73
C THR A 271 -9.16 0.59 13.56
N TYR A 272 -8.65 1.77 13.19
CA TYR A 272 -9.48 2.93 12.91
C TYR A 272 -10.51 2.65 11.80
N GLU A 273 -10.09 1.97 10.72
CA GLU A 273 -10.99 1.58 9.63
C GLU A 273 -12.04 0.56 10.10
N LYS A 274 -11.65 -0.45 10.90
CA LYS A 274 -12.57 -1.48 11.43
C LYS A 274 -13.72 -0.87 12.25
N TYR A 275 -13.42 0.13 13.07
CA TYR A 275 -14.41 0.82 13.91
C TYR A 275 -15.14 1.97 13.19
N THR A 276 -14.86 2.22 11.91
CA THR A 276 -15.62 3.17 11.09
C THR A 276 -17.00 2.58 10.77
N LYS A 277 -18.07 3.28 11.14
CA LYS A 277 -19.45 2.81 10.97
C LYS A 277 -19.87 2.79 9.50
N ALA A 278 -20.66 1.79 9.15
CA ALA A 278 -21.38 1.79 7.88
C ALA A 278 -22.33 3.00 7.81
N LEU A 279 -22.39 3.60 6.63
CA LEU A 279 -23.31 4.68 6.32
C LEU A 279 -24.74 4.16 6.35
N SER A 280 -25.67 4.98 6.84
CA SER A 280 -27.10 4.77 6.59
C SER A 280 -27.40 4.88 5.10
N GLU A 281 -28.54 4.35 4.67
CA GLU A 281 -28.94 4.39 3.26
C GLU A 281 -28.99 5.82 2.70
N ASP A 282 -29.45 6.79 3.50
CA ASP A 282 -29.53 8.19 3.10
C ASP A 282 -28.16 8.86 3.00
N GLU A 283 -27.27 8.59 3.96
CA GLU A 283 -25.88 9.08 3.93
C GLU A 283 -25.14 8.51 2.72
N TYR A 284 -25.27 7.20 2.50
CA TYR A 284 -24.69 6.52 1.35
C TYR A 284 -25.20 7.10 0.03
N LYS A 285 -26.52 7.30 -0.13
CA LYS A 285 -27.10 7.88 -1.35
C LYS A 285 -26.55 9.28 -1.63
N ARG A 286 -26.37 10.11 -0.59
CA ARG A 286 -25.78 11.46 -0.73
C ARG A 286 -24.33 11.37 -1.20
N GLN A 287 -23.52 10.54 -0.54
CA GLN A 287 -22.11 10.37 -0.90
C GLN A 287 -21.97 9.78 -2.31
N ALA A 288 -22.68 8.70 -2.62
CA ALA A 288 -22.67 8.05 -3.92
C ALA A 288 -23.06 9.02 -5.05
N SER A 289 -24.02 9.93 -4.80
CA SER A 289 -24.40 10.96 -5.78
C SER A 289 -23.31 12.01 -6.02
N LEU A 290 -22.48 12.33 -5.02
CA LEU A 290 -21.37 13.27 -5.16
C LEU A 290 -20.17 12.64 -5.87
N GLU A 291 -19.91 11.37 -5.57
CA GLU A 291 -18.78 10.61 -6.10
C GLU A 291 -19.07 9.96 -7.46
N GLY A 292 -20.31 10.02 -7.94
CA GLY A 292 -20.73 9.33 -9.17
C GLY A 292 -20.68 7.80 -9.04
N SER A 293 -20.79 7.27 -7.82
CA SER A 293 -20.71 5.83 -7.56
C SER A 293 -21.90 5.09 -8.19
N THR A 294 -21.60 3.98 -8.86
CA THR A 294 -22.59 3.10 -9.50
C THR A 294 -22.96 1.90 -8.62
N ILE A 295 -22.57 1.89 -7.35
CA ILE A 295 -22.81 0.81 -6.38
C ILE A 295 -24.16 1.00 -5.68
N THR A 296 -24.97 -0.06 -5.60
CA THR A 296 -26.23 -0.03 -4.85
C THR A 296 -25.96 -0.08 -3.34
N PHE A 297 -26.92 0.33 -2.51
CA PHE A 297 -26.74 0.27 -1.06
C PHE A 297 -26.51 -1.17 -0.55
N ASP A 298 -27.25 -2.15 -1.08
CA ASP A 298 -27.02 -3.57 -0.72
C ASP A 298 -25.60 -4.05 -1.06
N GLN A 299 -25.08 -3.63 -2.22
CA GLN A 299 -23.71 -3.96 -2.63
C GLN A 299 -22.69 -3.27 -1.72
N TYR A 300 -22.93 -2.01 -1.35
CA TYR A 300 -22.10 -1.30 -0.37
C TYR A 300 -22.07 -2.06 0.97
N GLN A 301 -23.22 -2.52 1.46
CA GLN A 301 -23.29 -3.29 2.70
C GLN A 301 -22.51 -4.62 2.62
N GLU A 302 -22.55 -5.30 1.47
CA GLU A 302 -21.77 -6.52 1.24
C GLU A 302 -20.26 -6.23 1.22
N ILE A 303 -19.83 -5.18 0.51
CA ILE A 303 -18.42 -4.74 0.48
C ILE A 303 -17.96 -4.37 1.89
N TYR A 304 -18.76 -3.61 2.63
CA TYR A 304 -18.46 -3.25 4.01
C TYR A 304 -18.27 -4.48 4.90
N LYS A 305 -19.19 -5.46 4.85
CA LYS A 305 -19.07 -6.71 5.63
C LYS A 305 -17.81 -7.51 5.27
N ASN A 306 -17.47 -7.61 3.99
CA ASN A 306 -16.27 -8.31 3.55
C ASN A 306 -15.00 -7.58 3.99
N ASN A 307 -14.98 -6.24 3.91
CA ASN A 307 -13.86 -5.43 4.38
C ASN A 307 -13.65 -5.58 5.89
N GLN A 308 -14.72 -5.70 6.69
CA GLN A 308 -14.60 -5.95 8.14
C GLN A 308 -13.87 -7.26 8.44
N ILE A 309 -14.13 -8.33 7.67
CA ILE A 309 -13.44 -9.61 7.79
C ILE A 309 -11.97 -9.47 7.36
N GLU A 310 -11.70 -8.76 6.25
CA GLU A 310 -10.34 -8.51 5.76
C GLU A 310 -9.51 -7.69 6.78
N LEU A 311 -10.10 -6.65 7.38
CA LEU A 311 -9.47 -5.82 8.41
C LEU A 311 -9.15 -6.64 9.66
N GLU A 312 -10.07 -7.50 10.11
CA GLU A 312 -9.82 -8.39 11.24
C GLU A 312 -8.69 -9.39 10.96
N ASN A 313 -8.71 -10.00 9.78
CA ASN A 313 -7.64 -10.90 9.34
C ASN A 313 -6.28 -10.18 9.25
N LYS A 314 -6.27 -8.95 8.72
CA LYS A 314 -5.08 -8.10 8.63
C LYS A 314 -4.56 -7.76 10.02
N ILE A 315 -5.40 -7.34 10.96
CA ILE A 315 -5.01 -7.05 12.34
C ILE A 315 -4.41 -8.30 13.01
N ASN A 316 -5.09 -9.44 12.92
CA ASN A 316 -4.64 -10.70 13.53
C ASN A 316 -3.30 -11.18 12.94
N GLN A 317 -3.13 -11.11 11.61
CA GLN A 317 -1.89 -11.47 10.93
C GLN A 317 -0.73 -10.57 11.36
N ASN A 318 -0.96 -9.27 11.51
CA ASN A 318 0.06 -8.31 11.95
C ASN A 318 0.45 -8.49 13.42
N TRP A 319 -0.51 -8.76 14.31
CA TRP A 319 -0.19 -9.14 15.69
C TRP A 319 0.63 -10.42 15.77
N TYR A 320 0.25 -11.46 15.02
CA TYR A 320 1.01 -12.71 14.94
C TYR A 320 2.45 -12.47 14.45
N SER A 321 2.61 -11.62 13.43
CA SER A 321 3.92 -11.20 12.91
C SER A 321 4.81 -10.56 13.97
N LEU A 322 4.24 -9.69 14.82
CA LEU A 322 4.96 -9.05 15.93
C LEU A 322 5.34 -10.07 17.02
N GLU A 323 4.39 -10.90 17.45
CA GLU A 323 4.58 -11.91 18.50
C GLU A 323 5.64 -12.95 18.14
N LYS A 324 5.66 -13.40 16.88
CA LYS A 324 6.63 -14.37 16.37
C LYS A 324 7.90 -13.75 15.82
N ASN A 325 7.98 -12.42 15.78
CA ASN A 325 9.09 -11.68 15.17
C ASN A 325 9.33 -12.09 13.70
N LEU A 326 8.25 -12.24 12.95
CA LEU A 326 8.23 -12.66 11.54
C LEU A 326 7.89 -11.47 10.63
N PRO A 327 8.88 -10.77 10.06
CA PRO A 327 8.61 -9.62 9.20
C PRO A 327 7.86 -10.05 7.93
N GLN A 328 6.74 -9.36 7.64
CA GLN A 328 5.96 -9.56 6.42
C GLN A 328 6.57 -8.80 5.24
N LEU A 329 6.38 -9.34 4.02
CA LEU A 329 7.02 -8.84 2.78
C LEU A 329 6.80 -7.34 2.54
N GLN A 330 5.61 -6.82 2.86
CA GLN A 330 5.25 -5.42 2.64
C GLN A 330 5.92 -4.42 3.62
N TYR A 331 6.60 -4.89 4.67
CA TYR A 331 7.24 -4.02 5.67
C TYR A 331 8.77 -4.07 5.64
N VAL A 332 9.38 -4.95 4.83
CA VAL A 332 10.84 -5.11 4.75
C VAL A 332 11.32 -5.12 3.30
N THR A 333 12.52 -4.61 3.10
CA THR A 333 13.29 -4.81 1.86
C THR A 333 14.35 -5.89 2.10
N ASP A 334 13.97 -7.15 1.90
CA ASP A 334 14.86 -8.31 2.02
C ASP A 334 14.91 -9.14 0.73
N ALA A 335 15.64 -10.27 0.75
CA ALA A 335 15.76 -11.13 -0.43
C ALA A 335 14.41 -11.65 -0.91
N ARG A 336 13.43 -11.84 -0.01
CA ARG A 336 12.09 -12.35 -0.35
C ARG A 336 11.29 -11.29 -1.10
N THR A 337 11.24 -10.07 -0.58
CA THR A 337 10.51 -8.96 -1.20
C THR A 337 11.09 -8.65 -2.59
N VAL A 338 12.41 -8.58 -2.69
CA VAL A 338 13.11 -8.32 -3.96
C VAL A 338 12.87 -9.46 -4.95
N MET A 339 12.94 -10.72 -4.51
CA MET A 339 12.65 -11.88 -5.36
C MET A 339 11.20 -11.88 -5.86
N ASN A 340 10.23 -11.53 -5.01
CA ASN A 340 8.82 -11.43 -5.40
C ASN A 340 8.62 -10.35 -6.48
N THR A 341 9.21 -9.17 -6.31
CA THR A 341 9.12 -8.08 -7.30
C THR A 341 9.84 -8.42 -8.61
N VAL A 342 11.10 -8.85 -8.51
CA VAL A 342 11.96 -9.14 -9.67
C VAL A 342 11.44 -10.33 -10.49
N SER A 343 10.87 -11.37 -9.85
CA SER A 343 10.26 -12.49 -10.57
C SER A 343 9.07 -12.06 -11.43
N ASN A 344 8.20 -11.18 -10.93
CA ASN A 344 7.08 -10.63 -11.71
C ASN A 344 7.60 -9.79 -12.88
N ILE A 345 8.62 -8.94 -12.68
CA ILE A 345 9.26 -8.16 -13.76
C ILE A 345 9.80 -9.10 -14.85
N PHE A 346 10.52 -10.16 -14.48
CA PHE A 346 11.04 -11.11 -15.46
C PHE A 346 9.96 -11.94 -16.15
N MET A 347 8.84 -12.22 -15.50
CA MET A 347 7.69 -12.87 -16.14
C MET A 347 7.10 -11.96 -17.23
N ILE A 348 6.98 -10.66 -16.99
CA ILE A 348 6.55 -9.67 -17.98
C ILE A 348 7.54 -9.61 -19.14
N ALA A 349 8.84 -9.51 -18.83
CA ALA A 349 9.89 -9.49 -19.84
C ALA A 349 9.90 -10.76 -20.71
N ALA A 350 9.71 -11.94 -20.09
CA ALA A 350 9.58 -13.20 -20.82
C ALA A 350 8.40 -13.19 -21.79
N GLY A 351 7.24 -12.65 -21.36
CA GLY A 351 6.08 -12.45 -22.23
C GLY A 351 6.40 -11.60 -23.46
N VAL A 352 7.06 -10.45 -23.27
CA VAL A 352 7.48 -9.56 -24.36
C VAL A 352 8.46 -10.23 -25.32
N VAL A 353 9.47 -10.93 -24.79
CA VAL A 353 10.45 -11.67 -25.61
C VAL A 353 9.78 -12.77 -26.42
N ILE A 354 8.83 -13.49 -25.83
CA ILE A 354 8.02 -14.49 -26.52
C ILE A 354 7.19 -13.86 -27.63
N ILE A 355 6.61 -12.68 -27.42
CA ILE A 355 5.85 -12.01 -28.48
C ILE A 355 6.77 -11.69 -29.67
N ILE A 356 7.97 -11.16 -29.41
CA ILE A 356 8.93 -10.80 -30.47
C ILE A 356 9.35 -12.04 -31.27
N LEU A 357 9.68 -13.15 -30.59
CA LEU A 357 10.13 -14.39 -31.25
C LEU A 357 8.97 -15.16 -31.91
N GLY A 358 7.85 -15.27 -31.20
CA GLY A 358 6.66 -15.99 -31.62
C GLY A 358 5.95 -15.34 -32.80
N GLY A 359 6.02 -14.01 -32.91
CA GLY A 359 5.39 -13.29 -34.03
C GLY A 359 5.90 -13.75 -35.38
N GLY A 360 7.19 -14.10 -35.47
CA GLY A 360 7.85 -14.58 -36.69
C GLY A 360 7.86 -16.09 -36.89
N ILE A 361 7.38 -16.88 -35.92
CA ILE A 361 7.69 -18.32 -35.87
C ILE A 361 7.04 -19.13 -37.00
N VAL A 362 5.87 -18.69 -37.47
CA VAL A 362 5.15 -19.28 -38.60
C VAL A 362 5.11 -18.32 -39.79
N SER A 363 4.82 -17.04 -39.56
CA SER A 363 4.74 -16.01 -40.63
C SER A 363 6.01 -15.89 -41.47
N ASN A 364 7.21 -15.99 -40.86
CA ASN A 364 8.45 -15.89 -41.63
C ASN A 364 8.62 -17.06 -42.59
N GLU A 365 8.11 -18.25 -42.28
CA GLU A 365 8.18 -19.40 -43.20
C GLU A 365 7.33 -19.18 -44.45
N PHE A 366 6.22 -18.42 -44.32
CA PHE A 366 5.39 -18.03 -45.45
C PHE A 366 6.06 -16.93 -46.28
N SER A 367 6.60 -15.89 -45.64
CA SER A 367 7.23 -14.77 -46.35
C SER A 367 8.52 -15.17 -47.09
N THR A 368 9.31 -16.11 -46.55
CA THR A 368 10.54 -16.61 -47.20
C THR A 368 10.29 -17.78 -48.15
N GLY A 369 9.05 -18.25 -48.29
CA GLY A 369 8.70 -19.41 -49.14
C GLY A 369 9.22 -20.77 -48.64
N THR A 370 9.91 -20.81 -47.49
CA THR A 370 10.48 -22.03 -46.89
C THR A 370 9.40 -22.98 -46.38
N ILE A 371 8.17 -22.51 -46.24
CA ILE A 371 7.01 -23.36 -45.99
C ILE A 371 6.90 -24.49 -47.02
N ARG A 372 7.25 -24.25 -48.29
CA ARG A 372 7.24 -25.29 -49.34
C ARG A 372 8.26 -26.39 -49.08
N LEU A 373 9.46 -26.02 -48.62
CA LEU A 373 10.52 -26.96 -48.25
C LEU A 373 10.13 -27.80 -47.02
N LEU A 374 9.37 -27.21 -46.08
CA LEU A 374 8.84 -27.93 -44.92
C LEU A 374 7.76 -28.93 -45.31
N LEU A 375 6.95 -28.63 -46.33
CA LEU A 375 5.83 -29.46 -46.78
C LEU A 375 6.22 -30.67 -47.64
N ILE A 376 7.40 -30.65 -48.28
CA ILE A 376 7.90 -31.78 -49.08
C ILE A 376 8.49 -32.89 -48.18
N ARG A 377 8.81 -32.59 -46.91
CA ARG A 377 9.33 -33.59 -45.95
C ARG A 377 8.22 -34.55 -45.52
N PRO A 378 8.51 -35.86 -45.29
CA PRO A 378 7.54 -36.86 -44.83
C PRO A 378 7.22 -36.71 -43.33
N VAL A 379 6.69 -35.55 -42.97
CA VAL A 379 6.30 -35.12 -41.61
C VAL A 379 4.93 -34.45 -41.70
N SER A 380 3.99 -34.82 -40.84
CA SER A 380 2.66 -34.21 -40.86
C SER A 380 2.72 -32.73 -40.45
N ARG A 381 1.89 -31.90 -41.11
CA ARG A 381 1.76 -30.45 -40.84
C ARG A 381 1.51 -30.15 -39.36
N VAL A 382 0.67 -30.96 -38.72
CA VAL A 382 0.37 -30.88 -37.27
C VAL A 382 1.63 -31.06 -36.42
N LYS A 383 2.52 -32.01 -36.76
CA LYS A 383 3.76 -32.24 -35.99
C LYS A 383 4.74 -31.07 -36.11
N VAL A 384 4.80 -30.40 -37.26
CA VAL A 384 5.59 -29.18 -37.44
C VAL A 384 5.05 -28.07 -36.55
N LEU A 385 3.74 -27.86 -36.57
CA LEU A 385 3.09 -26.80 -35.79
C LEU A 385 3.23 -27.04 -34.27
N ILE A 386 3.05 -28.29 -33.80
CA ILE A 386 3.34 -28.70 -32.41
C ILE A 386 4.78 -28.40 -32.04
N SER A 387 5.75 -28.74 -32.89
CA SER A 387 7.17 -28.52 -32.57
C SER A 387 7.52 -27.04 -32.39
N LYS A 388 6.88 -26.15 -33.17
CA LYS A 388 7.05 -24.70 -33.04
C LYS A 388 6.39 -24.18 -31.75
N LEU A 389 5.17 -24.61 -31.45
CA LEU A 389 4.49 -24.24 -30.20
C LEU A 389 5.28 -24.71 -28.96
N LEU A 390 5.74 -25.97 -28.95
CA LEU A 390 6.59 -26.50 -27.87
C LEU A 390 7.90 -25.73 -27.75
N SER A 391 8.49 -25.29 -28.87
CA SER A 391 9.72 -24.48 -28.82
C SER A 391 9.49 -23.15 -28.10
N LEU A 392 8.35 -22.48 -28.31
CA LEU A 392 8.00 -21.24 -27.58
C LEU A 392 7.76 -21.49 -26.10
N LEU A 393 7.07 -22.59 -25.75
CA LEU A 393 6.84 -22.97 -24.36
C LEU A 393 8.17 -23.23 -23.63
N ILE A 394 9.03 -24.08 -24.20
CA ILE A 394 10.34 -24.38 -23.62
C ILE A 394 11.19 -23.12 -23.50
N PHE A 395 11.15 -22.25 -24.51
CA PHE A 395 11.93 -21.01 -24.49
C PHE A 395 11.41 -20.04 -23.42
N GLY A 396 10.10 -19.84 -23.33
CA GLY A 396 9.47 -18.91 -22.38
C GLY A 396 9.69 -19.34 -20.93
N TYR A 397 9.37 -20.60 -20.62
CA TYR A 397 9.63 -21.16 -19.29
C TYR A 397 11.13 -21.22 -18.97
N GLY A 398 11.97 -21.48 -19.98
CA GLY A 398 13.42 -21.45 -19.83
C GLY A 398 13.94 -20.08 -19.41
N ILE A 399 13.44 -18.98 -20.00
CA ILE A 399 13.77 -17.62 -19.57
C ILE A 399 13.39 -17.44 -18.11
N VAL A 400 12.13 -17.71 -17.76
CA VAL A 400 11.58 -17.49 -16.42
C VAL A 400 12.37 -18.26 -15.37
N ILE A 401 12.66 -19.55 -15.61
CA ILE A 401 13.41 -20.38 -14.68
C ILE A 401 14.84 -19.84 -14.50
N VAL A 402 15.54 -19.53 -15.60
CA VAL A 402 16.93 -19.05 -15.53
C VAL A 402 17.01 -17.69 -14.83
N THR A 403 16.17 -16.73 -15.20
CA THR A 403 16.19 -15.40 -14.56
C THR A 403 15.78 -15.47 -13.10
N THR A 404 14.85 -16.36 -12.73
CA THR A 404 14.43 -16.57 -11.34
C THR A 404 15.56 -17.17 -10.51
N LEU A 405 16.24 -18.20 -11.02
CA LEU A 405 17.37 -18.81 -10.31
C LEU A 405 18.52 -17.83 -10.11
N ILE A 406 18.85 -17.03 -11.13
CA ILE A 406 19.88 -15.99 -11.01
C ILE A 406 19.44 -14.92 -10.01
N SER A 407 18.18 -14.48 -10.07
CA SER A 407 17.61 -13.48 -9.16
C SER A 407 17.55 -13.97 -7.71
N LEU A 408 17.34 -15.27 -7.48
CA LEU A 408 17.35 -15.87 -6.16
C LEU A 408 18.76 -15.83 -5.56
N VAL A 409 19.78 -16.18 -6.36
CA VAL A 409 21.19 -16.14 -5.94
C VAL A 409 21.66 -14.70 -5.72
N SER A 410 21.34 -13.77 -6.63
CA SER A 410 21.75 -12.37 -6.49
C SER A 410 21.02 -11.67 -5.35
N SER A 411 19.71 -11.89 -5.17
CA SER A 411 18.97 -11.37 -4.01
C SER A 411 19.51 -11.93 -2.69
N GLY A 412 19.77 -13.24 -2.62
CA GLY A 412 20.36 -13.85 -1.44
C GLY A 412 21.79 -13.37 -1.15
N ALA A 413 22.58 -13.06 -2.18
CA ALA A 413 23.92 -12.51 -2.02
C ALA A 413 23.91 -11.05 -1.52
N VAL A 414 22.93 -10.24 -1.92
CA VAL A 414 22.82 -8.83 -1.54
C VAL A 414 22.17 -8.66 -0.16
N TYR A 415 21.10 -9.40 0.13
CA TYR A 415 20.26 -9.22 1.32
C TYR A 415 20.41 -10.33 2.38
N GLY A 416 21.18 -11.37 2.09
CA GLY A 416 21.39 -12.53 2.96
C GLY A 416 20.38 -13.67 2.70
N PHE A 417 20.91 -14.89 2.58
CA PHE A 417 20.11 -16.09 2.30
C PHE A 417 19.19 -16.50 3.46
N ASP A 418 19.52 -16.13 4.70
CA ASP A 418 18.71 -16.46 5.89
C ASP A 418 17.30 -15.85 5.80
N THR A 419 17.17 -14.69 5.14
CA THR A 419 15.88 -14.02 4.95
C THR A 419 14.91 -14.87 4.11
N LEU A 420 15.42 -15.69 3.17
CA LEU A 420 14.59 -16.59 2.36
C LEU A 420 13.95 -17.72 3.17
N GLY A 421 14.49 -18.01 4.36
CA GLY A 421 13.95 -19.00 5.30
C GLY A 421 12.79 -18.47 6.15
N ILE A 422 12.58 -17.15 6.19
CA ILE A 422 11.50 -16.55 6.97
C ILE A 422 10.16 -16.83 6.28
N PRO A 423 9.19 -17.49 6.97
CA PRO A 423 7.90 -17.80 6.38
C PRO A 423 7.10 -16.56 6.00
N VAL A 424 6.17 -16.74 5.08
CA VAL A 424 5.12 -15.76 4.74
C VAL A 424 3.88 -16.13 5.55
N LEU A 425 3.21 -15.13 6.11
CA LEU A 425 1.96 -15.35 6.82
C LEU A 425 0.80 -15.29 5.82
N GLU A 426 -0.09 -16.26 5.86
CA GLU A 426 -1.34 -16.27 5.08
C GLU A 426 -2.52 -16.62 5.98
N VAL A 427 -3.69 -16.01 5.73
CA VAL A 427 -4.91 -16.33 6.47
C VAL A 427 -5.69 -17.40 5.71
N ILE A 428 -5.79 -18.59 6.28
CA ILE A 428 -6.51 -19.73 5.71
C ILE A 428 -7.62 -20.13 6.67
N ASN A 429 -8.87 -20.10 6.21
CA ASN A 429 -10.06 -20.39 7.01
C ASN A 429 -10.15 -19.57 8.32
N GLY A 430 -9.73 -18.30 8.27
CA GLY A 430 -9.74 -17.39 9.43
C GLY A 430 -8.59 -17.60 10.43
N ALA A 431 -7.66 -18.52 10.16
CA ALA A 431 -6.47 -18.72 10.98
C ALA A 431 -5.20 -18.23 10.26
N VAL A 432 -4.32 -17.55 11.00
CA VAL A 432 -2.99 -17.16 10.49
C VAL A 432 -2.12 -18.41 10.41
N THR A 433 -1.56 -18.68 9.23
CA THR A 433 -0.70 -19.83 8.96
C THR A 433 0.65 -19.38 8.41
N GLU A 434 1.72 -20.06 8.83
CA GLU A 434 3.07 -19.85 8.32
C GLU A 434 3.29 -20.72 7.07
N GLN A 435 3.57 -20.07 5.94
CA GLN A 435 3.85 -20.72 4.67
C GLN A 435 5.32 -20.55 4.30
N ASN A 436 5.93 -21.59 3.74
CA ASN A 436 7.30 -21.49 3.25
C ASN A 436 7.37 -20.50 2.07
N PHE A 437 8.24 -19.49 2.17
CA PHE A 437 8.36 -18.44 1.15
C PHE A 437 8.65 -19.00 -0.26
N ILE A 438 9.55 -19.98 -0.39
CA ILE A 438 9.89 -20.57 -1.70
C ILE A 438 8.68 -21.28 -2.30
N MET A 439 7.88 -21.96 -1.48
CA MET A 439 6.65 -22.61 -1.94
C MET A 439 5.61 -21.60 -2.42
N VAL A 440 5.42 -20.50 -1.67
CA VAL A 440 4.55 -19.38 -2.07
C VAL A 440 5.04 -18.75 -3.38
N LEU A 441 6.35 -18.49 -3.51
CA LEU A 441 6.95 -17.95 -4.73
C LEU A 441 6.69 -18.86 -5.93
N VAL A 442 6.94 -20.16 -5.80
CA VAL A 442 6.72 -21.14 -6.88
C VAL A 442 5.23 -21.21 -7.25
N ASN A 443 4.32 -21.18 -6.28
CA ASN A 443 2.88 -21.18 -6.54
C ASN A 443 2.45 -19.90 -7.28
N ASN A 444 2.89 -18.73 -6.82
CA ASN A 444 2.61 -17.45 -7.46
C ASN A 444 3.15 -17.42 -8.89
N MET A 445 4.36 -17.93 -9.11
CA MET A 445 4.95 -18.07 -10.43
C MET A 445 4.20 -19.06 -11.32
N ALA A 446 3.70 -20.17 -10.77
CA ALA A 446 2.91 -21.15 -11.52
C ALA A 446 1.60 -20.52 -12.01
N VAL A 447 0.89 -19.80 -11.13
CA VAL A 447 -0.32 -19.05 -11.49
C VAL A 447 -0.02 -17.96 -12.52
N ALA A 448 1.02 -17.15 -12.30
CA ALA A 448 1.46 -16.11 -13.22
C ALA A 448 1.87 -16.67 -14.60
N SER A 449 2.39 -17.90 -14.65
CA SER A 449 2.77 -18.55 -15.91
C SER A 449 1.59 -18.88 -16.81
N LEU A 450 0.34 -18.91 -16.30
CA LEU A 450 -0.85 -19.09 -17.14
C LEU A 450 -1.02 -17.93 -18.13
N SER A 451 -0.68 -16.70 -17.72
CA SER A 451 -0.60 -15.54 -18.61
C SER A 451 0.46 -15.74 -19.71
N LEU A 452 1.59 -16.39 -19.38
CA LEU A 452 2.62 -16.73 -20.35
C LEU A 452 2.13 -17.77 -21.37
N VAL A 453 1.38 -18.79 -20.94
CA VAL A 453 0.78 -19.77 -21.85
C VAL A 453 -0.22 -19.09 -22.79
N PHE A 454 -1.05 -18.20 -22.27
CA PHE A 454 -1.98 -17.41 -23.08
C PHE A 454 -1.27 -16.58 -24.14
N VAL A 455 -0.25 -15.80 -23.75
CA VAL A 455 0.45 -14.92 -24.70
C VAL A 455 1.23 -15.72 -25.76
N ILE A 456 1.78 -16.88 -25.40
CA ILE A 456 2.36 -17.84 -26.36
C ILE A 456 1.29 -18.28 -27.36
N GLY A 457 0.12 -18.72 -26.88
CA GLY A 457 -0.98 -19.13 -27.73
C GLY A 457 -1.47 -18.02 -28.65
N LEU A 458 -1.63 -16.81 -28.12
CA LEU A 458 -2.06 -15.62 -28.86
C LEU A 458 -1.10 -15.28 -29.99
N VAL A 459 0.19 -15.08 -29.69
CA VAL A 459 1.16 -14.68 -30.70
C VAL A 459 1.38 -15.77 -31.75
N PHE A 460 1.37 -17.03 -31.33
CA PHE A 460 1.49 -18.18 -32.23
C PHE A 460 0.33 -18.25 -33.22
N SER A 461 -0.89 -18.08 -32.72
CA SER A 461 -2.09 -18.07 -33.53
C SER A 461 -2.12 -16.88 -34.47
N LEU A 462 -1.77 -15.68 -34.00
CA LEU A 462 -1.68 -14.51 -34.87
C LEU A 462 -0.60 -14.68 -35.94
N SER A 463 0.59 -15.21 -35.61
CA SER A 463 1.65 -15.52 -36.59
C SER A 463 1.15 -16.45 -37.69
N THR A 464 0.37 -17.47 -37.32
CA THR A 464 -0.20 -18.46 -38.25
C THR A 464 -1.33 -17.89 -39.10
N LEU A 465 -2.26 -17.15 -38.50
CA LEU A 465 -3.48 -16.66 -39.14
C LEU A 465 -3.21 -15.47 -40.06
N THR A 466 -2.43 -14.50 -39.56
CA THR A 466 -2.14 -13.25 -40.29
C THR A 466 -1.03 -13.43 -41.31
N LYS A 467 -0.12 -14.39 -41.09
CA LYS A 467 1.09 -14.60 -41.88
C LYS A 467 1.96 -13.34 -41.99
N ASN A 468 1.79 -12.39 -41.07
CA ASN A 468 2.52 -11.13 -41.04
C ASN A 468 3.14 -10.96 -39.64
N THR A 469 4.46 -10.99 -39.59
CA THR A 469 5.22 -10.87 -38.34
C THR A 469 4.93 -9.56 -37.62
N ALA A 470 4.84 -8.43 -38.33
CA ALA A 470 4.59 -7.14 -37.71
C ALA A 470 3.21 -7.06 -37.06
N ILE A 471 2.17 -7.57 -37.73
CA ILE A 471 0.80 -7.60 -37.18
C ILE A 471 0.72 -8.53 -35.97
N ALA A 472 1.32 -9.73 -36.06
CA ALA A 472 1.31 -10.69 -34.97
C ALA A 472 1.99 -10.15 -33.71
N VAL A 473 3.14 -9.48 -33.87
CA VAL A 473 3.84 -8.81 -32.77
C VAL A 473 3.01 -7.65 -32.22
N ALA A 474 2.60 -6.70 -33.08
CA ALA A 474 1.93 -5.47 -32.64
C ALA A 474 0.64 -5.75 -31.87
N LEU A 475 -0.24 -6.62 -32.39
CA LEU A 475 -1.50 -6.95 -31.72
C LEU A 475 -1.27 -7.68 -30.40
N SER A 476 -0.31 -8.60 -30.35
CA SER A 476 -0.02 -9.34 -29.11
C SER A 476 0.54 -8.42 -28.02
N ILE A 477 1.39 -7.45 -28.39
CA ILE A 477 1.92 -6.45 -27.44
C ILE A 477 0.78 -5.60 -26.87
N VAL A 478 -0.10 -5.08 -27.73
CA VAL A 478 -1.24 -4.24 -27.29
C VAL A 478 -2.15 -5.01 -26.35
N VAL A 479 -2.47 -6.27 -26.66
CA VAL A 479 -3.29 -7.12 -25.79
C VAL A 479 -2.59 -7.41 -24.47
N TYR A 480 -1.30 -7.75 -24.49
CA TYR A 480 -0.56 -8.15 -23.29
C TYR A 480 -0.27 -6.99 -22.33
N LEU A 481 0.23 -5.85 -22.84
CA LEU A 481 0.56 -4.69 -22.01
C LEU A 481 -0.65 -3.78 -21.76
N GLY A 482 -1.62 -3.76 -22.67
CA GLY A 482 -2.84 -2.96 -22.53
C GLY A 482 -3.87 -3.54 -21.57
N ALA A 483 -3.74 -4.81 -21.15
CA ALA A 483 -4.70 -5.49 -20.31
C ALA A 483 -5.01 -4.76 -18.98
N MET A 484 -3.99 -4.30 -18.26
CA MET A 484 -4.17 -3.64 -16.96
C MET A 484 -4.79 -2.24 -17.11
N PRO A 485 -4.27 -1.33 -17.97
CA PRO A 485 -4.93 -0.05 -18.23
C PRO A 485 -6.38 -0.19 -18.71
N LEU A 486 -6.65 -1.16 -19.59
CA LEU A 486 -8.01 -1.45 -20.04
C LEU A 486 -8.90 -1.94 -18.90
N THR A 487 -8.38 -2.76 -17.99
CA THR A 487 -9.12 -3.24 -16.82
C THR A 487 -9.54 -2.07 -15.94
N VAL A 488 -8.60 -1.19 -15.58
CA VAL A 488 -8.89 -0.02 -14.74
C VAL A 488 -9.91 0.90 -15.42
N MET A 489 -9.71 1.22 -16.70
CA MET A 489 -10.62 2.09 -17.46
C MET A 489 -12.04 1.48 -17.59
N ILE A 490 -12.15 0.17 -17.77
CA ILE A 490 -13.46 -0.50 -17.88
C ILE A 490 -14.12 -0.66 -16.51
N ALA A 491 -13.35 -0.85 -15.44
CA ALA A 491 -13.88 -1.03 -14.08
C ALA A 491 -14.77 0.13 -13.63
N GLU A 492 -14.48 1.35 -14.05
CA GLU A 492 -15.30 2.54 -13.79
C GLU A 492 -16.72 2.44 -14.37
N SER A 493 -16.88 1.75 -15.51
CA SER A 493 -18.15 1.69 -16.26
C SER A 493 -18.83 0.32 -16.19
N PHE A 494 -18.08 -0.77 -15.99
CA PHE A 494 -18.58 -2.14 -16.05
C PHE A 494 -17.90 -3.05 -15.03
N LYS A 495 -18.61 -3.29 -13.92
CA LYS A 495 -18.08 -4.10 -12.81
C LYS A 495 -17.81 -5.56 -13.15
N GLY A 496 -18.56 -6.09 -14.12
CA GLY A 496 -18.40 -7.47 -14.57
C GLY A 496 -17.00 -7.77 -15.12
N ILE A 497 -16.17 -6.75 -15.38
CA ILE A 497 -14.77 -6.90 -15.81
C ILE A 497 -13.97 -7.79 -14.84
N GLY A 498 -14.25 -7.73 -13.53
CA GLY A 498 -13.56 -8.54 -12.52
C GLY A 498 -13.79 -10.04 -12.65
N ASN A 499 -14.86 -10.44 -13.36
CA ASN A 499 -15.18 -11.85 -13.66
C ASN A 499 -14.72 -12.29 -15.06
N THR A 500 -13.96 -11.44 -15.77
CA THR A 500 -13.45 -11.74 -17.11
C THR A 500 -11.99 -12.17 -17.09
N PHE A 501 -11.49 -12.69 -18.20
CA PHE A 501 -10.08 -13.02 -18.40
C PHE A 501 -9.16 -11.80 -18.58
N ILE A 502 -9.71 -10.61 -18.88
CA ILE A 502 -8.93 -9.42 -19.30
C ILE A 502 -7.88 -9.01 -18.24
N PRO A 503 -8.22 -8.88 -16.94
CA PRO A 503 -7.23 -8.54 -15.91
C PRO A 503 -6.07 -9.55 -15.86
N PHE A 504 -6.37 -10.82 -16.12
CA PHE A 504 -5.45 -11.95 -15.97
C PHE A 504 -4.57 -12.19 -17.21
N ILE A 505 -4.77 -11.45 -18.31
CA ILE A 505 -3.89 -11.51 -19.49
C ILE A 505 -2.44 -11.21 -19.11
N ASN A 506 -2.23 -10.34 -18.11
CA ASN A 506 -0.93 -10.00 -17.57
C ASN A 506 -0.95 -10.02 -16.03
N GLN A 507 -1.12 -11.21 -15.47
CA GLN A 507 -1.14 -11.44 -14.02
C GLN A 507 0.08 -10.88 -13.27
N PRO A 508 1.33 -10.98 -13.78
CA PRO A 508 2.47 -10.36 -13.11
C PRO A 508 2.37 -8.84 -12.97
N MET A 509 1.79 -8.16 -13.97
CA MET A 509 1.53 -6.72 -13.87
C MET A 509 0.49 -6.44 -12.80
N LEU A 510 -0.55 -7.29 -12.71
CA LEU A 510 -1.60 -7.17 -11.71
C LEU A 510 -1.02 -7.29 -10.28
N ASN A 511 -0.11 -8.24 -10.05
CA ASN A 511 0.60 -8.40 -8.78
C ASN A 511 1.44 -7.16 -8.38
N LEU A 512 2.02 -6.45 -9.36
CA LEU A 512 2.84 -5.26 -9.13
C LEU A 512 2.01 -3.98 -8.90
N ASN A 513 0.68 -4.03 -9.12
CA ASN A 513 -0.23 -2.88 -9.00
C ASN A 513 -1.33 -3.11 -7.96
N ALA A 514 -0.98 -3.73 -6.82
CA ALA A 514 -1.94 -4.06 -5.76
C ALA A 514 -2.74 -2.84 -5.25
N GLU A 515 -2.09 -1.68 -5.10
CA GLU A 515 -2.76 -0.44 -4.67
C GLU A 515 -3.86 -0.01 -5.66
N SER A 516 -3.61 -0.12 -6.97
CA SER A 516 -4.63 0.19 -7.98
C SER A 516 -5.83 -0.76 -7.91
N LEU A 517 -5.63 -2.00 -7.44
CA LEU A 517 -6.71 -2.95 -7.24
C LEU A 517 -7.56 -2.62 -6.01
N GLU A 518 -6.92 -2.17 -4.92
CA GLU A 518 -7.62 -1.69 -3.73
C GLU A 518 -8.44 -0.43 -4.05
N MET A 519 -7.85 0.52 -4.77
CA MET A 519 -8.57 1.71 -5.27
C MET A 519 -9.74 1.32 -6.18
N MET A 520 -9.53 0.37 -7.08
CA MET A 520 -10.60 -0.12 -7.95
C MET A 520 -11.72 -0.78 -7.14
N LYS A 521 -11.40 -1.59 -6.12
CA LYS A 521 -12.40 -2.19 -5.22
C LYS A 521 -13.18 -1.12 -4.46
N SER A 522 -12.51 -0.11 -3.91
CA SER A 522 -13.17 0.94 -3.12
C SER A 522 -14.03 1.88 -3.95
N GLN A 523 -13.56 2.27 -5.14
CA GLN A 523 -14.26 3.26 -5.98
C GLN A 523 -15.33 2.65 -6.90
N SER A 524 -15.06 1.47 -7.45
CA SER A 524 -15.94 0.83 -8.44
C SER A 524 -16.62 -0.45 -7.94
N GLY A 525 -16.25 -0.95 -6.75
CA GLY A 525 -16.80 -2.19 -6.19
C GLY A 525 -16.35 -3.44 -6.96
N VAL A 526 -15.34 -3.32 -7.83
CA VAL A 526 -14.86 -4.43 -8.66
C VAL A 526 -13.93 -5.31 -7.84
N THR A 527 -14.38 -6.55 -7.64
CA THR A 527 -13.57 -7.62 -7.07
C THR A 527 -13.12 -8.58 -8.18
N LEU A 528 -11.85 -8.99 -8.12
CA LEU A 528 -11.29 -9.89 -9.13
C LEU A 528 -11.56 -11.35 -8.77
N ASN A 529 -12.26 -12.05 -9.66
CA ASN A 529 -12.46 -13.49 -9.54
C ASN A 529 -11.37 -14.25 -10.29
N SER A 530 -10.24 -14.45 -9.61
CA SER A 530 -9.06 -15.10 -10.18
C SER A 530 -9.33 -16.50 -10.73
N GLY A 531 -10.14 -17.31 -10.03
CA GLY A 531 -10.47 -18.67 -10.48
C GLY A 531 -11.23 -18.68 -11.82
N MET A 532 -12.26 -17.85 -11.93
CA MET A 532 -13.06 -17.73 -13.16
C MET A 532 -12.26 -17.10 -14.29
N GLY A 533 -11.56 -15.99 -14.03
CA GLY A 533 -10.79 -15.26 -15.05
C GLY A 533 -9.64 -16.08 -15.64
N LEU A 534 -8.86 -16.78 -14.80
CA LEU A 534 -7.78 -17.66 -15.27
C LEU A 534 -8.31 -18.87 -16.04
N THR A 535 -9.46 -19.42 -15.64
CA THR A 535 -10.10 -20.52 -16.38
C THR A 535 -10.52 -20.07 -17.78
N GLN A 536 -11.18 -18.91 -17.90
CA GLN A 536 -11.53 -18.33 -19.19
C GLN A 536 -10.30 -18.04 -20.05
N LEU A 537 -9.24 -17.50 -19.44
CA LEU A 537 -7.98 -17.21 -20.12
C LEU A 537 -7.40 -18.47 -20.81
N MET A 538 -7.40 -19.59 -20.10
CA MET A 538 -6.91 -20.87 -20.61
C MET A 538 -7.82 -21.47 -21.69
N ILE A 539 -9.14 -21.33 -21.56
CA ILE A 539 -10.10 -21.73 -22.61
C ILE A 539 -9.85 -20.95 -23.89
N ILE A 540 -9.69 -19.62 -23.79
CA ILE A 540 -9.43 -18.76 -24.94
C ILE A 540 -8.09 -19.11 -25.59
N ALA A 541 -7.04 -19.35 -24.78
CA ALA A 541 -5.75 -19.82 -25.29
C ALA A 541 -5.89 -21.12 -26.10
N ALA A 542 -6.65 -22.09 -25.57
CA ALA A 542 -6.89 -23.37 -26.24
C ALA A 542 -7.66 -23.20 -27.56
N VAL A 543 -8.69 -22.33 -27.58
CA VAL A 543 -9.45 -22.00 -28.79
C VAL A 543 -8.56 -21.34 -29.84
N LEU A 544 -7.78 -20.31 -29.46
CA LEU A 544 -6.87 -19.62 -30.35
C LEU A 544 -5.87 -20.60 -30.98
N VAL A 545 -5.25 -21.45 -30.16
CA VAL A 545 -4.32 -22.47 -30.65
C VAL A 545 -5.05 -23.43 -31.58
N GLY A 546 -6.21 -23.97 -31.18
CA GLY A 546 -7.02 -24.87 -32.03
C GLY A 546 -7.34 -24.29 -33.40
N LEU A 547 -7.75 -23.03 -33.48
CA LEU A 547 -8.01 -22.32 -34.74
C LEU A 547 -6.76 -22.23 -35.62
N SER A 548 -5.58 -21.98 -35.03
CA SER A 548 -4.32 -21.97 -35.77
C SER A 548 -4.02 -23.33 -36.43
N PHE A 549 -4.29 -24.43 -35.73
CA PHE A 549 -4.12 -25.79 -36.23
C PHE A 549 -5.08 -26.11 -37.36
N VAL A 550 -6.37 -25.77 -37.23
CA VAL A 550 -7.37 -26.00 -38.27
C VAL A 550 -7.01 -25.21 -39.54
N MET A 551 -6.63 -23.94 -39.39
CA MET A 551 -6.31 -23.07 -40.53
C MET A 551 -5.03 -23.51 -41.26
N PHE A 552 -4.01 -23.93 -40.53
CA PHE A 552 -2.74 -24.41 -41.11
C PHE A 552 -2.90 -25.76 -41.83
N THR A 553 -3.83 -26.61 -41.37
CA THR A 553 -4.05 -27.94 -41.95
C THR A 553 -5.01 -27.93 -43.14
N LYS A 554 -6.08 -27.12 -43.11
CA LYS A 554 -7.12 -27.09 -44.15
C LYS A 554 -6.78 -26.22 -45.37
N LYS A 555 -5.92 -25.20 -45.25
CA LYS A 555 -5.58 -24.34 -46.39
C LYS A 555 -4.46 -24.96 -47.22
N ASP A 556 -4.69 -25.02 -48.53
CA ASP A 556 -3.62 -25.25 -49.50
C ASP A 556 -2.66 -24.05 -49.52
N VAL A 557 -1.36 -24.34 -49.55
CA VAL A 557 -0.35 -23.31 -49.75
C VAL A 557 -0.32 -23.00 -51.24
N GLN A 558 -1.23 -22.13 -51.68
CA GLN A 558 -1.26 -21.60 -53.04
C GLN A 558 -0.22 -20.48 -53.20
N ASN A 559 0.24 -20.35 -54.45
CA ASN A 559 1.46 -19.66 -54.93
C ASN A 559 1.84 -18.39 -54.20
#